data_AF-A0A535V8H4-F1
#
_entry.id   AF-A0A535V8H4-F1
#
_cell.length_a   1.000
_cell.length_b   1.000
_cell.length_c   1.000
_cell.angle_alpha   90.00
_cell.angle_beta   90.00
_cell.angle_gamma   90.00
#
_symmetry.space_group_name_H-M   'P 1'
#
loop_
_entity.id
_entity.type
_entity.pdbx_description
1 polymer ?
#
loop_
_entity_poly.entity_id
_entity_poly.type
_entity_poly.pdbx_seq_one_letter_code
_entity_poly.pdbx_strand_id
1 'polypeptide(L)' 'MNTQDVLDPKSWAERTCGSVQLHARRRTRRAVKAATHLAENPLGSLPAQMHTWKETKAWYRWLDEPDITFAALMQPHL' A
#
# COMPACT_ATOMS: atom_id res chain seq x y z
N MET A 1 13.57 -12.71 5.17
CA MET A 1 12.84 -12.54 3.90
C MET A 1 13.70 -13.16 2.81
N ASN A 2 13.18 -14.08 2.00
CA ASN A 2 13.97 -14.68 0.92
C ASN A 2 14.09 -13.68 -0.23
N THR A 3 15.14 -13.75 -1.05
CA THR A 3 15.39 -12.77 -2.13
C THR A 3 14.21 -12.68 -3.11
N GLN A 4 13.58 -13.81 -3.43
CA GLN A 4 12.40 -13.85 -4.30
C GLN A 4 11.22 -13.05 -3.74
N ASP A 5 11.08 -13.00 -2.43
CA ASP A 5 10.01 -12.27 -1.74
C ASP A 5 10.16 -10.75 -1.85
N VAL A 6 11.40 -10.29 -2.06
CA VAL A 6 11.76 -8.86 -2.18
C VAL A 6 11.59 -8.40 -3.62
N LEU A 7 11.86 -9.28 -4.58
CA LEU A 7 11.87 -8.94 -6.00
C LEU A 7 10.47 -8.96 -6.64
N ASP A 8 9.51 -9.68 -6.07
CA ASP A 8 8.11 -9.60 -6.50
C ASP A 8 7.35 -8.51 -5.73
N PRO A 9 6.90 -7.42 -6.39
CA PRO A 9 6.23 -6.28 -5.73
C PRO A 9 5.01 -6.68 -4.90
N LYS A 10 4.26 -7.69 -5.35
CA LYS A 10 3.07 -8.16 -4.64
C LYS A 10 3.45 -8.93 -3.38
N SER A 11 4.38 -9.88 -3.49
CA SER A 11 4.90 -10.65 -2.35
C SER A 11 5.55 -9.76 -1.29
N TRP A 12 6.29 -8.74 -1.73
CA TRP A 12 6.86 -7.73 -0.82
C TRP A 12 5.75 -6.95 -0.11
N ALA A 13 4.77 -6.45 -0.85
CA ALA A 13 3.66 -5.67 -0.31
C ALA A 13 2.78 -6.46 0.66
N GLU A 14 2.50 -7.73 0.37
CA GLU A 14 1.71 -8.61 1.24
C GLU A 14 2.42 -8.87 2.57
N ARG A 15 3.73 -9.12 2.54
CA ARG A 15 4.51 -9.33 3.77
C ARG A 15 4.65 -8.06 4.60
N THR A 16 4.82 -6.94 3.92
CA THR A 16 5.11 -5.64 4.53
C THR A 16 3.85 -5.00 5.09
N CYS A 17 2.74 -5.05 4.36
CA CYS A 17 1.50 -4.33 4.71
C CYS A 17 0.30 -5.25 5.00
N GLY A 18 0.42 -6.57 4.83
CA GLY A 18 -0.71 -7.50 4.95
C GLY A 18 -1.24 -7.68 6.37
N SER A 19 -0.42 -7.39 7.37
CA SER A 19 -0.77 -7.44 8.79
C SER A 19 -1.22 -6.09 9.37
N VAL A 20 -1.26 -5.02 8.57
CA VAL A 20 -1.68 -3.68 9.04
C VAL A 20 -3.13 -3.73 9.52
N GLN A 21 -3.37 -3.27 10.74
CA GLN A 21 -4.69 -3.21 11.35
C GLN A 21 -5.32 -1.83 11.18
N LEU A 22 -6.07 -1.63 10.10
CA LEU A 22 -6.75 -0.36 9.78
C LEU A 22 -8.26 -0.37 10.08
N HIS A 23 -8.67 -1.08 11.13
CA HIS A 23 -10.06 -1.28 11.57
C HIS A 23 -11.01 -2.00 10.58
N ALA A 24 -10.69 -2.02 9.28
CA ALA A 24 -11.48 -2.66 8.24
C ALA A 24 -10.59 -3.40 7.24
N ARG A 25 -10.90 -4.67 6.97
CA ARG A 25 -10.15 -5.52 6.01
C ARG A 25 -9.97 -4.88 4.63
N ARG A 26 -10.95 -4.08 4.19
CA ARG A 26 -10.87 -3.36 2.91
C ARG A 26 -9.76 -2.30 2.87
N ARG A 27 -9.44 -1.68 4.02
CA ARG A 27 -8.39 -0.68 4.14
C ARG A 27 -7.02 -1.36 4.11
N THR A 28 -6.85 -2.48 4.81
CA THR A 28 -5.63 -3.31 4.74
C THR A 28 -5.36 -3.80 3.31
N ARG A 29 -6.38 -4.33 2.60
CA ARG A 29 -6.23 -4.73 1.20
C ARG A 29 -5.79 -3.57 0.29
N ARG A 30 -6.25 -2.35 0.57
CA ARG A 30 -5.86 -1.17 -0.19
C ARG A 30 -4.43 -0.73 0.12
N ALA A 31 -3.96 -0.88 1.36
CA ALA A 31 -2.55 -0.67 1.72
C ALA A 31 -1.64 -1.61 0.92
N VAL A 32 -1.95 -2.92 0.89
CA VAL A 32 -1.20 -3.90 0.10
C VAL A 32 -1.20 -3.54 -1.39
N LYS A 33 -2.38 -3.26 -1.97
CA LYS A 33 -2.48 -2.91 -3.40
C LYS A 33 -1.61 -1.72 -3.77
N ALA A 34 -1.59 -0.70 -2.92
CA ALA A 34 -0.81 0.49 -3.21
C ALA A 34 0.69 0.30 -2.99
N ALA A 35 1.08 -0.45 -1.96
CA ALA A 35 2.48 -0.87 -1.82
C ALA A 35 2.94 -1.63 -3.08
N THR A 36 2.13 -2.53 -3.63
CA THR A 36 2.43 -3.20 -4.90
C THR A 36 2.68 -2.20 -6.04
N HIS A 37 1.75 -1.26 -6.27
CA HIS A 37 1.90 -0.25 -7.32
C HIS A 37 3.12 0.67 -7.12
N LEU A 38 3.39 1.05 -5.87
CA LEU A 38 4.56 1.86 -5.51
C LEU A 38 5.87 1.12 -5.79
N ALA A 39 5.91 -0.19 -5.49
CA ALA A 39 7.07 -1.03 -5.75
C ALA A 39 7.27 -1.35 -7.25
N GLU A 40 6.19 -1.45 -8.03
CA GLU A 40 6.26 -1.64 -9.50
C GLU A 40 6.86 -0.43 -10.22
N ASN A 41 6.61 0.78 -9.74
CA ASN A 41 7.15 2.01 -10.33
C ASN A 41 7.55 3.03 -9.24
N PRO A 42 8.66 2.82 -8.53
CA PRO A 42 9.05 3.65 -7.38
C PRO A 42 9.41 5.09 -7.75
N LEU A 43 9.76 5.35 -9.01
CA LEU A 43 10.09 6.68 -9.53
C LEU A 43 8.88 7.41 -10.14
N GLY A 44 7.73 6.73 -10.21
CA GLY A 44 6.50 7.30 -10.75
C GLY A 44 5.85 8.29 -9.80
N SER A 45 5.10 9.25 -10.37
CA SER A 45 4.16 10.05 -9.58
C SER A 45 2.99 9.18 -9.10
N LEU A 46 2.29 9.59 -8.03
CA LEU A 46 1.10 8.86 -7.55
C LEU A 46 0.05 8.63 -8.67
N PRO A 47 -0.27 9.60 -9.54
CA PRO A 47 -1.16 9.34 -10.67
C PRO A 47 -0.63 8.29 -11.66
N ALA A 48 0.68 8.27 -11.92
CA ALA A 48 1.30 7.28 -12.79
C ALA A 48 1.27 5.86 -12.17
N GLN A 49 1.47 5.77 -10.86
CA GLN A 49 1.42 4.51 -10.10
C GLN A 49 -0.01 3.98 -9.93
N MET A 50 -1.03 4.83 -9.88
CA MET A 50 -2.43 4.38 -9.72
C MET A 50 -3.10 3.99 -11.05
N HIS A 51 -2.44 4.21 -12.20
CA HIS A 51 -2.84 3.87 -13.57
C HIS A 51 -4.11 4.54 -14.10
N THR A 52 -5.10 4.82 -13.26
CA THR A 52 -6.39 5.41 -13.67
C THR A 52 -6.80 6.53 -12.73
N TRP A 53 -7.51 7.52 -13.26
CA TRP A 53 -8.03 8.63 -12.45
C TRP A 53 -8.94 8.18 -11.30
N LYS A 54 -9.73 7.11 -11.52
CA LYS A 54 -10.59 6.52 -10.49
C LYS A 54 -9.76 6.01 -9.32
N GLU A 55 -8.68 5.29 -9.60
CA GLU A 55 -7.77 4.76 -8.57
C GLU A 55 -6.97 5.88 -7.91
N THR A 56 -6.49 6.88 -8.65
CA THR A 56 -5.80 8.06 -8.09
C THR A 56 -6.66 8.76 -7.05
N LYS A 57 -7.93 9.06 -7.36
CA LYS A 57 -8.85 9.69 -6.40
C LYS A 57 -9.16 8.77 -5.21
N ALA A 58 -9.34 7.47 -5.46
CA ALA A 58 -9.59 6.51 -4.39
C ALA A 58 -8.40 6.40 -3.44
N TRP A 59 -7.18 6.56 -3.96
CA TRP A 59 -5.95 6.58 -3.18
C TRP A 59 -5.85 7.82 -2.30
N TYR A 60 -6.05 9.02 -2.86
CA TYR A 60 -6.05 10.24 -2.05
C TYR A 60 -7.12 10.24 -0.96
N ARG A 61 -8.34 9.76 -1.25
CA ARG A 61 -9.40 9.61 -0.24
C ARG A 61 -9.06 8.61 0.86
N TRP A 62 -8.27 7.60 0.52
CA TRP A 62 -7.82 6.61 1.50
C TRP A 62 -6.71 7.19 2.38
N LEU A 63 -5.78 7.96 1.82
CA LEU A 63 -4.76 8.67 2.59
C LEU A 63 -5.35 9.76 3.50
N ASP A 64 -6.49 10.34 3.12
CA ASP A 64 -7.21 11.37 3.87
C ASP A 64 -8.18 10.79 4.93
N GLU A 65 -8.27 9.45 5.05
CA GLU A 65 -9.10 8.82 6.06
C GLU A 65 -8.47 8.96 7.46
N PRO A 66 -9.18 9.50 8.47
CA PRO A 66 -8.63 9.76 9.81
C PRO A 66 -8.00 8.53 10.50
N ASP A 67 -8.54 7.35 10.25
CA ASP A 67 -8.04 6.10 10.83
C ASP A 67 -6.75 5.58 10.14
N ILE A 68 -6.38 6.16 8.99
CA ILE A 68 -5.23 5.73 8.18
C ILE A 68 -4.06 6.66 8.48
N THR A 69 -3.54 6.48 9.68
CA THR A 69 -2.40 7.26 10.16
C THR A 69 -1.08 6.61 9.78
N PHE A 70 -0.02 7.40 9.68
CA PHE A 70 1.34 6.89 9.53
C PHE A 70 1.69 5.88 10.65
N ALA A 71 1.31 6.18 11.90
CA ALA A 71 1.55 5.29 13.03
C ALA A 71 0.88 3.94 12.84
N ALA A 72 -0.39 3.91 12.41
CA ALA A 72 -1.11 2.67 12.15
C ALA A 72 -0.49 1.86 11.01
N LEU A 73 -0.02 2.54 9.95
CA LEU A 73 0.67 1.90 8.83
C LEU A 73 2.04 1.32 9.22
N MET A 74 2.76 1.98 10.13
CA MET A 74 4.10 1.55 10.54
C MET A 74 4.11 0.47 11.62
N GLN A 75 3.00 0.23 12.32
CA GLN A 75 2.91 -0.79 13.37
C GLN A 75 3.51 -2.16 12.99
N PRO A 76 3.23 -2.77 11.82
CA PRO A 76 3.79 -4.08 11.48
C PRO A 76 5.24 -4.03 10.96
N HIS A 77 5.84 -2.85 10.85
CA HIS A 77 7.21 -2.66 10.35
C HIS A 77 8.24 -2.45 11.48
N LEU A 78 7.77 -2.23 12.72
CA LEU A 78 8.57 -2.08 13.94
C LEU A 78 8.74 -3.43 14.64
#